data_AF-A0A662VEI8-F1
#
_entry.id   AF-A0A662VEI8-F1
#
_cell.length_a   1.000
_cell.length_b   1.000
_cell.length_c   1.000
_cell.angle_alpha   90.00
_cell.angle_beta   90.00
_cell.angle_gamma   90.00
#
_symmetry.space_group_name_H-M   'P 1'
#
loop_
_entity.id
_entity.type
_entity.pdbx_description
1 polymer ?
#
loop_
_entity_poly.entity_id
_entity_poly.type
_entity_poly.pdbx_seq_one_letter_code
_entity_poly.pdbx_strand_id
1 'polypeptide(L)'
;MKRKERGVARAKQCVEECIGTDNVPRCFIKCYLKSAVLEAYVWIDYLKKMSEEVIKLYGFNAVTYSREFKSFLQDPLRHLEKKLFIYTHDMVRGRITKEEYAEKAMMAINTSLRTNLRTLYQNWGFLALLKNLYREGTLVIYPEHKILSLERSGKQKLRWIPPNLIIDVPGYGSLSFFIEAPRPLSWGDTGDLQKIWNLYTALRPDMMVYRGRVYDIIEPGNTPPIKRPDLIIEYKELPDWYKRVRDVKGPLAKPLSAEEWRTRWIEGLWDGLADVLGVTRREAAEKLSGRKGVRLNEVKVIQLYKSVYSPDKMFLVSKYEVPDDIKEQLEGHGIIVFDGVGFNPDKLSGLSKHVLEYAEPVDEYIIRIKDKELAEIMFMIKDLWEKGIIDKEKIRRLLVYGLYEEQ
;
A
#
# COMPACT_ATOMS: atom_id res chain seq x y z
N MET A 1 0.79 -35.26 8.40
CA MET A 1 1.65 -34.69 7.34
C MET A 1 1.50 -33.18 7.31
N LYS A 2 2.55 -32.41 7.60
CA LYS A 2 2.52 -30.94 7.72
C LYS A 2 2.19 -30.30 6.36
N ARG A 3 1.48 -29.16 6.33
CA ARG A 3 1.06 -28.43 5.10
C ARG A 3 2.20 -28.21 4.09
N LYS A 4 3.44 -28.04 4.59
CA LYS A 4 4.66 -27.91 3.80
C LYS A 4 5.05 -29.21 3.08
N GLU A 5 4.97 -30.36 3.73
CA GLU A 5 5.27 -31.68 3.14
C GLU A 5 4.28 -32.02 2.02
N ARG A 6 2.99 -31.70 2.20
CA ARG A 6 1.97 -31.81 1.15
C ARG A 6 2.26 -30.91 -0.06
N GLY A 7 2.72 -29.69 0.20
CA GLY A 7 3.09 -28.74 -0.85
C GLY A 7 4.26 -29.23 -1.70
N VAL A 8 5.32 -29.73 -1.06
CA VAL A 8 6.50 -30.26 -1.74
C VAL A 8 6.16 -31.53 -2.54
N ALA A 9 5.39 -32.46 -1.96
CA ALA A 9 4.99 -33.68 -2.67
C ALA A 9 4.19 -33.36 -3.96
N ARG A 10 3.24 -32.42 -3.88
CA ARG A 10 2.49 -31.96 -5.04
C ARG A 10 3.37 -31.25 -6.06
N ALA A 11 4.32 -30.44 -5.62
CA ALA A 11 5.26 -29.78 -6.52
C ALA A 11 6.08 -30.81 -7.30
N LYS A 12 6.61 -31.85 -6.62
CA LYS A 12 7.37 -32.92 -7.28
C LYS A 12 6.52 -33.65 -8.33
N GLN A 13 5.28 -34.01 -7.99
CA GLN A 13 4.35 -34.61 -8.94
C GLN A 13 4.16 -33.73 -10.19
N CYS A 14 3.89 -32.43 -9.99
CA CYS A 14 3.73 -31.51 -11.11
C CYS A 14 5.00 -31.34 -11.97
N VAL A 15 6.19 -31.51 -11.38
CA VAL A 15 7.44 -31.50 -12.15
C VAL A 15 7.51 -32.73 -13.05
N GLU A 16 7.25 -33.92 -12.53
CA GLU A 16 7.26 -35.15 -13.34
C GLU A 16 6.22 -35.13 -14.47
N GLU A 17 5.02 -34.62 -14.20
CA GLU A 17 3.97 -34.48 -15.23
C GLU A 17 4.31 -33.47 -16.33
N CYS A 18 5.15 -32.48 -16.02
CA CYS A 18 5.43 -31.37 -16.93
C CYS A 18 6.78 -31.47 -17.64
N ILE A 19 7.69 -32.33 -17.18
CA ILE A 19 8.96 -32.58 -17.84
C ILE A 19 8.70 -33.22 -19.20
N GLY A 20 9.26 -32.61 -20.25
CA GLY A 20 9.02 -33.01 -21.64
C GLY A 20 7.94 -32.21 -22.35
N THR A 21 7.25 -31.28 -21.67
CA THR A 21 6.39 -30.30 -22.34
C THR A 21 7.20 -29.15 -22.93
N ASP A 22 6.68 -28.54 -24.01
CA ASP A 22 7.31 -27.39 -24.69
C ASP A 22 7.50 -26.17 -23.77
N ASN A 23 6.70 -26.05 -22.70
CA ASN A 23 6.80 -24.98 -21.72
C ASN A 23 6.58 -25.53 -20.30
N VAL A 24 7.64 -26.15 -19.77
CA VAL A 24 7.71 -26.67 -18.40
C VAL A 24 7.23 -25.65 -17.35
N PRO A 25 7.67 -24.35 -17.36
CA PRO A 25 7.18 -23.35 -16.42
C PRO A 25 5.66 -23.21 -16.40
N ARG A 26 5.04 -23.06 -17.58
CA ARG A 26 3.60 -22.83 -17.72
C ARG A 26 2.81 -24.06 -17.27
N CYS A 27 3.26 -25.26 -17.66
CA CYS A 27 2.65 -26.50 -17.22
C CYS A 27 2.71 -26.63 -15.69
N PHE A 28 3.89 -26.43 -15.10
CA PHE A 28 4.10 -26.53 -13.66
C PHE A 28 3.21 -25.57 -12.88
N ILE A 29 3.11 -24.32 -13.32
CA ILE A 29 2.26 -23.30 -12.69
C ILE A 29 0.80 -23.72 -12.71
N LYS A 30 0.27 -24.18 -13.85
CA LYS A 30 -1.12 -24.63 -13.96
C LYS A 30 -1.40 -25.84 -13.09
N CYS A 31 -0.51 -26.83 -13.08
CA CYS A 31 -0.64 -28.02 -12.24
C CYS A 31 -0.61 -27.67 -10.74
N TYR A 32 0.34 -26.83 -10.32
CA TYR A 32 0.57 -26.54 -8.91
C TYR A 32 -0.41 -25.52 -8.33
N LEU A 33 -0.75 -24.45 -9.05
CA LEU A 33 -1.63 -23.40 -8.54
C LEU A 33 -3.11 -23.64 -8.84
N LYS A 34 -3.45 -24.43 -9.88
CA LYS A 34 -4.83 -24.72 -10.30
C LYS A 34 -5.69 -23.43 -10.34
N SER A 35 -6.75 -23.37 -9.55
CA SER A 35 -7.71 -22.28 -9.50
C SER A 35 -7.15 -20.96 -8.97
N ALA A 36 -6.01 -20.95 -8.27
CA ALA A 36 -5.45 -19.71 -7.72
C ALA A 36 -5.02 -18.72 -8.82
N VAL A 37 -4.64 -19.22 -10.00
CA VAL A 37 -4.36 -18.35 -11.16
C VAL A 37 -5.65 -17.77 -11.72
N LEU A 38 -6.73 -18.56 -11.79
CA LEU A 38 -8.05 -18.08 -12.22
C LEU A 38 -8.60 -17.02 -11.27
N GLU A 39 -8.45 -17.24 -9.95
CA GLU A 39 -8.80 -16.25 -8.94
C GLU A 39 -8.05 -14.92 -9.16
N ALA A 40 -6.75 -14.97 -9.49
CA ALA A 40 -5.99 -13.76 -9.80
C ALA A 40 -6.57 -12.98 -10.99
N TYR A 41 -7.00 -13.65 -12.07
CA TYR A 41 -7.66 -12.98 -13.19
C TYR A 41 -8.98 -12.30 -12.75
N VAL A 42 -9.77 -12.96 -11.90
CA VAL A 42 -11.01 -12.38 -11.36
C VAL A 42 -10.72 -11.13 -10.53
N TRP A 43 -9.71 -11.18 -9.66
CA TRP A 43 -9.31 -10.02 -8.84
C TRP A 43 -8.82 -8.86 -9.72
N ILE A 44 -8.07 -9.17 -10.78
CA ILE A 44 -7.60 -8.17 -11.75
C ILE A 44 -8.77 -7.44 -12.41
N ASP A 45 -9.85 -8.15 -12.75
CA ASP A 45 -11.06 -7.55 -13.33
C ASP A 45 -11.72 -6.57 -12.35
N TYR A 46 -11.86 -6.94 -11.07
CA TYR A 46 -12.37 -6.03 -10.04
C TYR A 46 -11.53 -4.76 -9.89
N LEU A 47 -10.19 -4.89 -9.89
CA LEU A 47 -9.30 -3.74 -9.82
C LEU A 47 -9.43 -2.85 -11.06
N LYS A 48 -9.50 -3.43 -12.26
CA LYS A 48 -9.64 -2.67 -13.52
C LYS A 48 -10.93 -1.86 -13.54
N LYS A 49 -12.07 -2.50 -13.23
CA LYS A 49 -13.38 -1.84 -13.15
C LYS A 49 -13.37 -0.68 -12.15
N MET A 50 -12.85 -0.91 -10.95
CA MET A 50 -12.74 0.13 -9.92
C MET A 50 -11.81 1.28 -10.35
N SER A 51 -10.70 0.96 -11.01
CA SER A 51 -9.78 1.96 -11.56
C SER A 51 -10.44 2.82 -12.64
N GLU A 52 -11.21 2.23 -13.55
CA GLU A 52 -11.94 2.97 -14.59
C GLU A 52 -13.01 3.89 -14.00
N GLU A 53 -13.71 3.43 -12.96
CA GLU A 53 -14.69 4.23 -12.24
C GLU A 53 -14.05 5.45 -11.57
N VAL A 54 -12.96 5.26 -10.81
CA VAL A 54 -12.24 6.35 -10.15
C VAL A 54 -11.62 7.32 -11.16
N ILE A 55 -11.11 6.84 -12.29
CA ILE A 55 -10.60 7.67 -13.39
C ILE A 55 -11.69 8.65 -13.85
N LYS A 56 -12.91 8.16 -14.06
CA LYS A 56 -14.04 8.98 -14.51
C LYS A 56 -14.48 9.99 -13.44
N LEU A 57 -14.65 9.55 -12.20
CA LEU A 57 -15.11 10.40 -11.10
C LEU A 57 -14.17 11.59 -10.86
N TYR A 58 -12.88 11.30 -10.69
CA TYR A 58 -11.87 12.31 -10.34
C TYR A 58 -11.25 13.02 -11.56
N GLY A 59 -11.58 12.57 -12.77
CA GLY A 59 -11.01 13.10 -14.00
C GLY A 59 -9.50 12.86 -14.12
N PHE A 60 -9.02 11.71 -13.67
CA PHE A 60 -7.62 11.31 -13.87
C PHE A 60 -7.37 10.97 -15.34
N ASN A 61 -6.15 11.20 -15.82
CA ASN A 61 -5.71 10.76 -17.14
C ASN A 61 -5.38 9.26 -17.15
N ALA A 62 -4.81 8.76 -16.05
CA ALA A 62 -4.47 7.36 -15.87
C ALA A 62 -4.23 7.03 -14.38
N VAL A 63 -4.32 5.74 -14.06
CA VAL A 63 -3.79 5.15 -12.83
C VAL A 63 -2.55 4.34 -13.18
N THR A 64 -1.42 4.62 -12.52
CA THR A 64 -0.15 3.94 -12.78
C THR A 64 0.24 2.99 -11.65
N TYR A 65 0.97 1.95 -12.04
CA TYR A 65 1.42 0.86 -11.19
C TYR A 65 2.92 0.63 -11.40
N SER A 66 3.58 -0.02 -10.43
CA SER A 66 4.97 -0.46 -10.63
C SER A 66 5.07 -1.40 -11.85
N ARG A 67 6.23 -1.40 -12.52
CA ARG A 67 6.46 -2.26 -13.71
C ARG A 67 6.17 -3.73 -13.42
N GLU A 68 6.55 -4.18 -12.22
CA GLU A 68 6.38 -5.54 -11.74
C GLU A 68 4.89 -5.90 -11.63
N PHE A 69 4.14 -5.08 -10.88
CA PHE A 69 2.71 -5.28 -10.68
C PHE A 69 1.93 -5.10 -12.00
N LYS A 70 2.31 -4.14 -12.84
CA LYS A 70 1.73 -3.97 -14.19
C LYS A 70 1.90 -5.24 -15.04
N SER A 71 3.07 -5.89 -14.99
CA SER A 71 3.27 -7.17 -15.69
C SER A 71 2.35 -8.27 -15.15
N PHE A 72 2.02 -8.26 -13.86
CA PHE A 72 1.08 -9.21 -13.26
C PHE A 72 -0.37 -8.91 -13.69
N LEU A 73 -0.78 -7.64 -13.70
CA LEU A 73 -2.13 -7.23 -14.14
C LEU A 73 -2.41 -7.52 -15.62
N GLN A 74 -1.38 -7.52 -16.47
CA GLN A 74 -1.50 -7.85 -17.89
C GLN A 74 -1.73 -9.34 -18.11
N ASP A 75 -0.89 -10.18 -17.51
CA ASP A 75 -1.00 -11.63 -17.60
C ASP A 75 -0.32 -12.28 -16.39
N PRO A 76 -1.08 -12.68 -15.35
CA PRO A 76 -0.53 -13.27 -14.13
C PRO A 76 0.17 -14.60 -14.40
N LEU A 77 -0.28 -15.40 -15.37
CA LEU A 77 0.36 -16.67 -15.70
C LEU A 77 1.74 -16.43 -16.34
N ARG A 78 1.80 -15.58 -17.37
CA ARG A 78 3.08 -15.22 -18.01
C ARG A 78 4.02 -14.51 -17.05
N HIS A 79 3.50 -13.70 -16.14
CA HIS A 79 4.29 -13.07 -15.09
C HIS A 79 4.96 -14.12 -14.19
N LEU A 80 4.22 -15.15 -13.75
CA LEU A 80 4.76 -16.23 -12.94
C LEU A 80 5.76 -17.10 -13.71
N GLU A 81 5.55 -17.33 -15.02
CA GLU A 81 6.51 -18.03 -15.88
C GLU A 81 7.89 -17.35 -15.85
N LYS A 82 7.93 -16.01 -15.91
CA LYS A 82 9.20 -15.25 -15.82
C LYS A 82 9.94 -15.50 -14.51
N LYS A 83 9.24 -15.79 -13.40
CA LYS A 83 9.87 -16.10 -12.10
C LYS A 83 10.55 -17.47 -12.11
N LEU A 84 10.16 -18.36 -13.01
CA LEU A 84 10.70 -19.72 -13.12
C LEU A 84 11.81 -19.84 -14.15
N PHE A 85 12.07 -18.81 -14.95
CA PHE A 85 13.01 -18.86 -16.07
C PHE A 85 14.39 -19.37 -15.66
N ILE A 86 15.02 -18.75 -14.66
CA ILE A 86 16.36 -19.13 -14.19
C ILE A 86 16.37 -20.55 -13.63
N TYR A 87 15.39 -20.90 -12.78
CA TYR A 87 15.32 -22.23 -12.17
C TYR A 87 15.11 -23.33 -13.22
N THR A 88 14.30 -23.08 -14.23
CA THR A 88 14.02 -24.04 -15.30
C THR A 88 15.27 -24.28 -16.13
N HIS A 89 15.98 -23.20 -16.45
CA HIS A 89 17.22 -23.26 -17.19
C HIS A 89 18.33 -23.99 -16.42
N ASP A 90 18.45 -23.75 -15.11
CA ASP A 90 19.40 -24.47 -14.26
C ASP A 90 19.07 -25.97 -14.15
N MET A 91 17.78 -26.33 -14.10
CA MET A 91 17.33 -27.73 -14.11
C MET A 91 17.68 -28.41 -15.43
N VAL A 92 17.41 -27.77 -16.58
CA VAL A 92 17.71 -28.32 -17.91
C VAL A 92 19.22 -28.53 -18.11
N ARG A 93 20.06 -27.66 -17.53
CA ARG A 93 21.53 -27.81 -17.56
C ARG A 93 22.07 -28.82 -16.55
N GLY A 94 21.21 -29.48 -15.76
CA GLY A 94 21.63 -30.42 -14.72
C GLY A 94 22.34 -29.77 -13.53
N ARG A 95 22.23 -28.43 -13.35
CA ARG A 95 22.80 -27.71 -12.21
C ARG A 95 21.99 -27.88 -10.93
N ILE A 96 20.70 -28.14 -11.08
CA ILE A 96 19.80 -28.50 -9.99
C ILE A 96 19.00 -29.73 -10.38
N THR A 97 18.65 -30.53 -9.40
CA THR A 97 17.78 -31.70 -9.55
C THR A 97 16.31 -31.31 -9.77
N LYS A 98 15.48 -32.26 -10.21
CA LYS A 98 14.03 -32.05 -10.37
C LYS A 98 13.36 -31.71 -9.04
N GLU A 99 13.83 -32.33 -7.96
CA GLU A 99 13.36 -32.09 -6.60
C GLU A 99 13.69 -30.68 -6.13
N GLU A 100 14.93 -30.22 -6.36
CA GLU A 100 15.34 -28.85 -6.06
C GLU A 100 14.58 -27.82 -6.90
N TYR A 101 14.32 -28.12 -8.17
CA TYR A 101 13.47 -27.30 -9.02
C TYR A 101 12.05 -27.21 -8.44
N ALA A 102 11.43 -28.33 -8.07
CA ALA A 102 10.08 -28.38 -7.50
C ALA A 102 9.95 -27.45 -6.28
N GLU A 103 10.92 -27.51 -5.36
CA GLU A 103 10.92 -26.69 -4.15
C GLU A 103 11.11 -25.20 -4.45
N LYS A 104 12.15 -24.85 -5.24
CA LYS A 104 12.44 -23.46 -5.60
C LYS A 104 11.31 -22.83 -6.41
N ALA A 105 10.80 -23.56 -7.41
CA ALA A 105 9.70 -23.11 -8.25
C ALA A 105 8.42 -22.89 -7.45
N MET A 106 8.05 -23.84 -6.59
CA MET A 106 6.93 -23.72 -5.66
C MET A 106 7.05 -22.47 -4.79
N MET A 107 8.22 -22.23 -4.18
CA MET A 107 8.43 -21.08 -3.30
C MET A 107 8.32 -19.76 -4.07
N ALA A 108 8.95 -19.68 -5.25
CA ALA A 108 8.96 -18.49 -6.09
C ALA A 108 7.54 -18.08 -6.53
N ILE A 109 6.75 -19.02 -7.07
CA ILE A 109 5.41 -18.70 -7.58
C ILE A 109 4.42 -18.41 -6.45
N ASN A 110 4.48 -19.11 -5.31
CA ASN A 110 3.63 -18.82 -4.16
C ASN A 110 3.93 -17.42 -3.61
N THR A 111 5.21 -17.06 -3.49
CA THR A 111 5.62 -15.74 -2.97
C THR A 111 5.20 -14.64 -3.94
N SER A 112 5.45 -14.83 -5.24
CA SER A 112 5.10 -13.85 -6.27
C SER A 112 3.58 -13.65 -6.34
N LEU A 113 2.80 -14.74 -6.39
CA LEU A 113 1.33 -14.66 -6.44
C LEU A 113 0.77 -13.96 -5.20
N ARG A 114 1.19 -14.35 -3.99
CA ARG A 114 0.70 -13.76 -2.73
C ARG A 114 1.02 -12.27 -2.64
N THR A 115 2.26 -11.89 -2.98
CA THR A 115 2.69 -10.48 -2.94
C THR A 115 1.86 -9.62 -3.90
N ASN A 116 1.61 -10.14 -5.11
CA ASN A 116 0.80 -9.45 -6.10
C ASN A 116 -0.68 -9.37 -5.68
N LEU A 117 -1.28 -10.43 -5.15
CA LEU A 117 -2.67 -10.40 -4.67
C LEU A 117 -2.87 -9.47 -3.47
N ARG A 118 -1.90 -9.40 -2.55
CA ARG A 118 -1.90 -8.40 -1.45
C ARG A 118 -1.93 -6.99 -2.00
N THR A 119 -1.02 -6.70 -2.94
CA THR A 119 -0.92 -5.40 -3.62
C THR A 119 -2.21 -5.03 -4.33
N LEU A 120 -2.81 -6.01 -5.02
CA LEU A 120 -4.06 -5.85 -5.72
C LEU A 120 -5.19 -5.46 -4.77
N TYR A 121 -5.38 -6.22 -3.69
CA TYR A 121 -6.48 -5.96 -2.76
C TYR A 121 -6.34 -4.61 -2.05
N GLN A 122 -5.11 -4.24 -1.67
CA GLN A 122 -4.81 -2.93 -1.10
C GLN A 122 -5.12 -1.80 -2.09
N ASN A 123 -4.67 -1.91 -3.34
CA ASN A 123 -4.94 -0.91 -4.38
C ASN A 123 -6.44 -0.81 -4.67
N TRP A 124 -7.14 -1.95 -4.73
CA TRP A 124 -8.59 -1.97 -4.90
C TRP A 124 -9.29 -1.29 -3.71
N GLY A 125 -8.88 -1.60 -2.48
CA GLY A 125 -9.47 -1.04 -1.26
C GLY A 125 -9.25 0.48 -1.14
N PHE A 126 -8.12 0.99 -1.60
CA PHE A 126 -7.89 2.43 -1.71
C PHE A 126 -8.80 3.08 -2.76
N LEU A 127 -8.89 2.51 -3.97
CA LEU A 127 -9.75 3.05 -5.02
C LEU A 127 -11.24 2.99 -4.64
N ALA A 128 -11.67 1.91 -3.97
CA ALA A 128 -13.03 1.78 -3.45
C ALA A 128 -13.33 2.82 -2.36
N LEU A 129 -12.36 3.13 -1.49
CA LEU A 129 -12.47 4.26 -0.57
C LEU A 129 -12.65 5.58 -1.33
N LEU A 130 -11.83 5.86 -2.35
CA LEU A 130 -11.96 7.08 -3.15
C LEU A 130 -13.34 7.18 -3.81
N LYS A 131 -13.85 6.10 -4.41
CA LYS A 131 -15.21 6.07 -4.96
C LYS A 131 -16.24 6.58 -3.93
N ASN A 132 -16.16 6.12 -2.69
CA ASN A 132 -17.10 6.50 -1.62
C ASN A 132 -16.85 7.89 -1.03
N LEU A 133 -15.66 8.47 -1.22
CA LEU A 133 -15.34 9.84 -0.82
C LEU A 133 -15.76 10.87 -1.86
N TYR A 134 -15.93 10.45 -3.11
CA TYR A 134 -16.26 11.34 -4.20
C TYR A 134 -17.59 12.04 -3.99
N ARG A 135 -17.59 13.35 -4.23
CA ARG A 135 -18.79 14.18 -4.36
C ARG A 135 -18.64 15.03 -5.61
N GLU A 136 -19.78 15.45 -6.17
CA GLU A 136 -19.74 16.42 -7.24
C GLU A 136 -19.01 17.69 -6.77
N GLY A 137 -18.05 18.14 -7.58
CA GLY A 137 -17.16 19.25 -7.22
C GLY A 137 -15.87 18.84 -6.48
N THR A 138 -15.65 17.55 -6.18
CA THR A 138 -14.38 17.08 -5.60
C THR A 138 -13.21 17.43 -6.53
N LEU A 139 -12.16 18.03 -5.95
CA LEU A 139 -10.97 18.45 -6.67
C LEU A 139 -9.77 17.60 -6.29
N VAL A 140 -8.99 17.20 -7.30
CA VAL A 140 -7.66 16.62 -7.11
C VAL A 140 -6.66 17.77 -7.05
N ILE A 141 -6.08 17.99 -5.87
CA ILE A 141 -5.05 19.01 -5.64
C ILE A 141 -3.66 18.46 -5.99
N TYR A 142 -3.41 17.21 -5.64
CA TYR A 142 -2.19 16.50 -6.02
C TYR A 142 -2.54 15.08 -6.45
N PRO A 143 -1.95 14.52 -7.51
CA PRO A 143 -0.96 15.15 -8.38
C PRO A 143 -1.61 16.08 -9.40
N GLU A 144 -0.95 17.20 -9.69
CA GLU A 144 -1.43 18.28 -10.56
C GLU A 144 -1.61 17.79 -12.01
N HIS A 145 -0.75 16.87 -12.45
CA HIS A 145 -0.80 16.24 -13.77
C HIS A 145 -1.90 15.17 -13.91
N LYS A 146 -2.68 14.94 -12.84
CA LYS A 146 -3.82 14.00 -12.80
C LYS A 146 -3.50 12.57 -13.22
N ILE A 147 -2.30 12.08 -12.88
CA ILE A 147 -1.96 10.66 -13.02
C ILE A 147 -1.80 10.11 -11.61
N LEU A 148 -2.78 9.33 -11.15
CA LEU A 148 -2.74 8.73 -9.82
C LEU A 148 -1.73 7.59 -9.83
N SER A 149 -0.62 7.76 -9.13
CA SER A 149 0.38 6.69 -8.97
C SER A 149 0.10 5.87 -7.73
N LEU A 150 -0.22 4.59 -7.94
CA LEU A 150 -0.30 3.56 -6.90
C LEU A 150 1.01 2.78 -6.77
N GLU A 151 2.09 3.33 -7.34
CA GLU A 151 3.39 2.69 -7.34
C GLU A 151 4.17 2.89 -6.04
N ARG A 152 5.04 1.91 -5.79
CA ARG A 152 6.00 1.87 -4.70
C ARG A 152 7.34 2.25 -5.32
N SER A 153 7.97 3.33 -4.86
CA SER A 153 9.28 3.88 -5.31
C SER A 153 9.27 4.68 -6.61
N GLY A 154 10.02 5.79 -6.61
CA GLY A 154 10.22 6.68 -7.76
C GLY A 154 10.20 8.17 -7.40
N LYS A 155 9.40 8.56 -6.40
CA LYS A 155 9.20 9.97 -6.01
C LYS A 155 10.09 10.46 -4.84
N GLN A 156 10.86 9.57 -4.22
CA GLN A 156 11.59 9.79 -2.95
C GLN A 156 13.10 10.12 -3.13
N LYS A 157 13.47 10.68 -4.28
CA LYS A 157 14.86 11.07 -4.57
C LYS A 157 15.29 12.39 -3.90
N LEU A 158 14.35 13.17 -3.36
CA LEU A 158 14.56 14.57 -2.95
C LEU A 158 14.35 14.84 -1.45
N ARG A 159 14.69 13.88 -0.57
CA ARG A 159 14.53 14.04 0.90
C ARG A 159 13.11 14.48 1.34
N TRP A 160 12.09 14.01 0.63
CA TRP A 160 10.66 14.25 0.89
C TRP A 160 9.88 12.95 0.67
N ILE A 161 8.78 12.75 1.39
CA ILE A 161 7.81 11.69 1.12
C ILE A 161 6.52 12.39 0.71
N PRO A 162 6.24 12.51 -0.60
CA PRO A 162 5.03 13.17 -1.08
C PRO A 162 3.81 12.26 -0.97
N PRO A 163 2.58 12.84 -0.94
CA PRO A 163 1.35 12.06 -0.96
C PRO A 163 1.21 11.30 -2.27
N ASN A 164 0.37 10.27 -2.26
CA ASN A 164 -0.15 9.68 -3.49
C ASN A 164 -1.27 10.53 -4.08
N LEU A 165 -2.08 11.15 -3.22
CA LEU A 165 -3.26 11.92 -3.58
C LEU A 165 -3.59 12.96 -2.50
N ILE A 166 -3.89 14.19 -2.91
CA ILE A 166 -4.59 15.17 -2.07
C ILE A 166 -5.89 15.52 -2.78
N ILE A 167 -7.01 15.48 -2.06
CA ILE A 167 -8.32 15.88 -2.57
C ILE A 167 -8.97 16.93 -1.67
N ASP A 168 -9.76 17.79 -2.29
CA ASP A 168 -10.70 18.66 -1.60
C ASP A 168 -12.11 18.15 -1.85
N VAL A 169 -12.83 17.83 -0.77
CA VAL A 169 -14.20 17.33 -0.81
C VAL A 169 -15.17 18.46 -0.44
N PRO A 170 -16.07 18.87 -1.34
CA PRO A 170 -17.03 19.93 -1.07
C PRO A 170 -17.88 19.68 0.18
N GLY A 171 -17.97 20.70 1.03
CA GLY A 171 -18.67 20.63 2.32
C GLY A 171 -17.92 19.93 3.45
N TYR A 172 -16.68 19.46 3.20
CA TYR A 172 -15.86 18.77 4.20
C TYR A 172 -14.49 19.43 4.35
N GLY A 173 -13.69 19.47 3.27
CA GLY A 173 -12.33 19.99 3.32
C GLY A 173 -11.32 19.08 2.63
N SER A 174 -10.04 19.24 2.95
CA SER A 174 -8.94 18.50 2.34
C SER A 174 -8.55 17.25 3.10
N LEU A 175 -8.13 16.23 2.35
CA LEU A 175 -7.55 14.98 2.83
C LEU A 175 -6.32 14.63 2.01
N SER A 176 -5.28 14.11 2.67
CA SER A 176 -4.03 13.69 2.06
C SER A 176 -3.75 12.20 2.31
N PHE A 177 -3.48 11.44 1.25
CA PHE A 177 -3.32 9.99 1.29
C PHE A 177 -1.89 9.56 0.95
N PHE A 178 -1.34 8.68 1.77
CA PHE A 178 0.00 8.11 1.62
C PHE A 178 -0.09 6.59 1.66
N ILE A 179 0.29 5.93 0.57
CA ILE A 179 0.22 4.48 0.42
C ILE A 179 1.59 3.89 0.77
N GLU A 180 1.61 2.92 1.68
CA GLU A 180 2.82 2.22 2.12
C GLU A 180 3.97 3.12 2.58
N ALA A 181 3.65 4.22 3.26
CA ALA A 181 4.62 5.12 3.85
C ALA A 181 4.83 4.81 5.35
N PRO A 182 6.00 5.13 5.93
CA PRO A 182 7.19 5.73 5.31
C PRO A 182 8.04 4.73 4.51
N ARG A 183 8.68 5.23 3.45
CA ARG A 183 9.66 4.48 2.67
C ARG A 183 11.01 5.18 2.69
N PRO A 184 12.10 4.42 2.48
CA PRO A 184 13.42 5.00 2.57
C PRO A 184 13.74 5.92 1.40
N LEU A 185 14.46 7.00 1.68
CA LEU A 185 14.90 7.99 0.69
C LEU A 185 16.21 7.56 0.02
N SER A 186 16.53 8.09 -1.17
CA SER A 186 17.89 7.94 -1.71
C SER A 186 18.89 8.78 -0.89
N TRP A 187 20.13 8.29 -0.72
CA TRP A 187 21.21 9.00 -0.03
C TRP A 187 22.38 9.26 -0.98
N GLY A 188 23.02 10.43 -0.85
CA GLY A 188 24.23 10.78 -1.59
C GLY A 188 25.52 10.41 -0.85
N ASP A 189 25.53 10.51 0.48
CA ASP A 189 26.70 10.27 1.33
C ASP A 189 26.36 9.55 2.65
N THR A 190 27.39 9.29 3.46
CA THR A 190 27.29 8.60 4.76
C THR A 190 26.55 9.42 5.83
N GLY A 191 26.60 10.76 5.75
CA GLY A 191 25.90 11.65 6.67
C GLY A 191 24.39 11.69 6.42
N ASP A 192 24.02 11.62 5.14
CA ASP A 192 22.64 11.48 4.69
C ASP A 192 22.04 10.14 5.11
N LEU A 193 22.80 9.06 4.98
CA LEU A 193 22.37 7.72 5.40
C LEU A 193 21.98 7.68 6.88
N GLN A 194 22.75 8.32 7.76
CA GLN A 194 22.45 8.38 9.20
C GLN A 194 21.12 9.12 9.48
N LYS A 195 20.81 10.17 8.73
CA LYS A 195 19.58 10.97 8.90
C LYS A 195 18.33 10.24 8.41
N ILE A 196 18.44 9.50 7.31
CA ILE A 196 17.31 8.75 6.72
C ILE A 196 17.20 7.34 7.27
N TRP A 197 18.15 6.89 8.09
CA TRP A 197 18.21 5.54 8.63
C TRP A 197 16.94 5.13 9.37
N ASN A 198 16.36 6.07 10.12
CA ASN A 198 15.12 5.83 10.86
C ASN A 198 13.90 5.61 9.92
N LEU A 199 13.97 6.02 8.65
CA LEU A 199 12.95 5.68 7.63
C LEU A 199 13.12 4.26 7.06
N TYR A 200 14.34 3.70 7.10
CA TYR A 200 14.58 2.32 6.66
C TYR A 200 13.97 1.30 7.59
N THR A 201 13.97 1.61 8.88
CA THR A 201 13.57 0.73 9.97
C THR A 201 12.15 1.00 10.47
N ALA A 202 11.54 2.12 10.06
CA ALA A 202 10.15 2.42 10.35
C ALA A 202 9.21 1.32 9.80
N LEU A 203 8.17 1.05 10.59
CA LEU A 203 7.09 0.16 10.20
C LEU A 203 6.34 0.76 8.99
N ARG A 204 5.62 -0.07 8.24
CA ARG A 204 4.95 0.39 7.01
C ARG A 204 3.50 -0.04 7.02
N PRO A 205 2.61 0.81 7.56
CA PRO A 205 1.19 0.64 7.36
C PRO A 205 0.84 0.69 5.88
N ASP A 206 -0.24 0.01 5.50
CA ASP A 206 -0.69 -0.05 4.11
C ASP A 206 -1.15 1.32 3.59
N MET A 207 -1.78 2.14 4.45
CA MET A 207 -2.16 3.51 4.14
C MET A 207 -2.18 4.40 5.39
N MET A 208 -1.64 5.60 5.24
CA MET A 208 -1.78 6.72 6.18
C MET A 208 -2.63 7.82 5.54
N VAL A 209 -3.51 8.42 6.35
CA VAL A 209 -4.34 9.56 5.95
C VAL A 209 -4.05 10.71 6.90
N TYR A 210 -3.90 11.91 6.32
CA TYR A 210 -3.72 13.15 7.05
C TYR A 210 -4.85 14.11 6.72
N ARG A 211 -5.27 14.89 7.71
CA ARG A 211 -6.15 16.04 7.53
C ARG A 211 -5.42 17.15 6.78
N GLY A 212 -6.17 17.94 6.02
CA GLY A 212 -5.61 19.07 5.29
C GLY A 212 -4.80 18.67 4.04
N ARG A 213 -4.10 19.65 3.47
CA ARG A 213 -3.21 19.49 2.32
C ARG A 213 -1.77 19.26 2.79
N VAL A 214 -1.39 17.99 3.01
CA VAL A 214 -0.06 17.58 3.45
C VAL A 214 0.77 17.11 2.26
N TYR A 215 1.75 17.92 1.87
CA TYR A 215 2.64 17.65 0.71
C TYR A 215 3.90 16.86 1.06
N ASP A 216 4.29 16.81 2.33
CA ASP A 216 5.41 16.04 2.84
C ASP A 216 5.15 15.62 4.29
N ILE A 217 5.45 14.36 4.59
CA ILE A 217 5.29 13.78 5.93
C ILE A 217 6.61 13.61 6.67
N ILE A 218 7.75 13.95 6.11
CA ILE A 218 9.02 13.83 6.83
C ILE A 218 9.07 14.82 8.00
N GLU A 219 9.45 14.32 9.17
CA GLU A 219 9.66 15.10 10.39
C GLU A 219 10.84 14.53 11.17
N PRO A 220 12.08 14.99 10.91
CA PRO A 220 13.30 14.34 11.42
C PRO A 220 13.43 14.28 12.94
N GLY A 221 12.71 15.16 13.66
CA GLY A 221 12.68 15.18 15.13
C GLY A 221 11.82 14.06 15.75
N ASN A 222 10.99 13.37 14.95
CA ASN A 222 10.10 12.33 15.45
C ASN A 222 10.76 10.94 15.41
N THR A 223 10.19 10.01 16.18
CA THR A 223 10.49 8.58 16.09
C THR A 223 9.17 7.81 15.94
N PRO A 224 8.86 7.27 14.74
CA PRO A 224 9.62 7.36 13.48
C PRO A 224 9.66 8.78 12.90
N PRO A 225 10.60 9.11 11.98
CA PRO A 225 10.89 10.47 11.51
C PRO A 225 9.86 10.96 10.47
N ILE A 226 8.59 10.80 10.81
CA ILE A 226 7.46 11.32 10.06
C ILE A 226 6.47 12.02 10.98
N LYS A 227 5.66 12.88 10.39
CA LYS A 227 4.47 13.44 11.03
C LYS A 227 3.58 12.32 11.52
N ARG A 228 2.93 12.54 12.67
CA ARG A 228 1.91 11.64 13.20
C ARG A 228 0.71 11.60 12.23
N PRO A 229 0.30 10.43 11.71
CA PRO A 229 -0.87 10.34 10.85
C PRO A 229 -2.16 10.48 11.67
N ASP A 230 -3.18 11.09 11.08
CA ASP A 230 -4.51 11.16 11.70
C ASP A 230 -5.19 9.79 11.68
N LEU A 231 -5.11 9.10 10.54
CA LEU A 231 -5.70 7.78 10.36
C LEU A 231 -4.69 6.79 9.78
N ILE A 232 -4.80 5.53 10.20
CA ILE A 232 -4.13 4.40 9.55
C ILE A 232 -5.19 3.40 9.08
N ILE A 233 -5.04 2.90 7.86
CA ILE A 233 -5.92 1.87 7.28
C ILE A 233 -5.06 0.69 6.81
N GLU A 234 -5.32 -0.48 7.37
CA GLU A 234 -4.66 -1.75 7.02
C GLU A 234 -5.57 -2.64 6.17
N TYR A 235 -5.01 -3.32 5.16
CA TYR A 235 -5.78 -4.23 4.30
C TYR A 235 -5.29 -5.67 4.45
N LYS A 236 -6.24 -6.61 4.60
CA LYS A 236 -5.96 -8.05 4.69
C LYS A 236 -6.81 -8.84 3.69
N GLU A 237 -6.13 -9.57 2.82
CA GLU A 237 -6.70 -10.21 1.63
C GLU A 237 -6.95 -11.71 1.78
N LEU A 238 -6.55 -12.32 2.90
CA LEU A 238 -6.54 -13.78 3.08
C LEU A 238 -7.46 -14.22 4.21
N PRO A 239 -8.11 -15.39 4.14
CA PRO A 239 -9.03 -15.83 5.19
C PRO A 239 -8.31 -16.26 6.48
N ASP A 240 -7.02 -16.60 6.41
CA ASP A 240 -6.20 -17.08 7.53
C ASP A 240 -5.10 -16.10 7.94
N TRP A 241 -5.25 -14.81 7.61
CA TRP A 241 -4.21 -13.80 7.84
C TRP A 241 -3.76 -13.73 9.31
N TYR A 242 -4.70 -13.85 10.26
CA TYR A 242 -4.46 -13.77 11.70
C TYR A 242 -3.63 -14.96 12.25
N LYS A 243 -3.64 -16.11 11.56
CA LYS A 243 -2.84 -17.29 11.92
C LYS A 243 -1.39 -17.19 11.45
N ARG A 244 -1.07 -16.20 10.61
CA ARG A 244 0.27 -16.06 10.04
C ARG A 244 1.20 -15.50 11.10
N VAL A 245 2.31 -16.20 11.27
CA VAL A 245 3.44 -15.79 12.10
C VAL A 245 4.50 -15.23 11.18
N ARG A 246 4.95 -14.01 11.46
CA ARG A 246 6.16 -13.45 10.88
C ARG A 246 7.29 -13.62 11.89
N ASP A 247 8.45 -14.06 11.40
CA ASP A 247 9.70 -13.86 12.11
C ASP A 247 10.03 -12.38 11.99
N VAL A 248 9.74 -11.60 13.02
CA VAL A 248 10.11 -10.19 13.05
C VAL A 248 11.53 -10.15 13.58
N LYS A 249 12.48 -9.73 12.73
CA LYS A 249 13.82 -9.37 13.19
C LYS A 249 13.70 -8.02 13.93
N GLY A 250 13.75 -8.06 15.27
CA GLY A 250 13.53 -6.95 16.24
C GLY A 250 12.12 -6.97 16.86
N PRO A 251 11.76 -6.27 17.98
CA PRO A 251 12.46 -5.47 18.99
C PRO A 251 12.11 -5.91 20.46
N LEU A 252 12.06 -7.22 20.75
CA LEU A 252 11.60 -7.76 22.05
C LEU A 252 12.66 -8.63 22.79
N ALA A 253 13.89 -8.66 22.31
CA ALA A 253 15.03 -9.05 23.16
C ALA A 253 15.37 -7.85 24.07
N LYS A 254 15.91 -8.08 25.28
CA LYS A 254 16.37 -7.02 26.21
C LYS A 254 16.92 -5.81 25.42
N PRO A 255 16.59 -4.56 25.80
CA PRO A 255 17.00 -3.38 25.05
C PRO A 255 18.51 -3.46 24.82
N LEU A 256 18.88 -3.65 23.56
CA LEU A 256 20.26 -3.52 23.11
C LEU A 256 20.61 -2.05 23.27
N SER A 257 21.80 -1.74 23.79
CA SER A 257 22.26 -0.36 23.82
C SER A 257 22.37 0.17 22.37
N ALA A 258 22.26 1.48 22.19
CA ALA A 258 22.37 2.12 20.86
C ALA A 258 23.69 1.75 20.15
N GLU A 259 24.75 1.43 20.90
CA GLU A 259 26.02 0.91 20.37
C GLU A 259 25.90 -0.54 19.89
N GLU A 260 25.29 -1.44 20.65
CA GLU A 260 25.18 -2.87 20.29
C GLU A 260 24.34 -3.11 19.02
N TRP A 261 23.37 -2.24 18.74
CA TRP A 261 22.55 -2.32 17.54
C TRP A 261 23.25 -1.67 16.32
N ARG A 262 24.03 -0.60 16.54
CA ARG A 262 24.87 0.05 15.53
C ARG A 262 25.94 -0.92 15.01
N THR A 263 26.55 -1.72 15.88
CA THR A 263 27.53 -2.76 15.52
C THR A 263 26.89 -3.87 14.67
N ARG A 264 25.70 -4.35 15.03
CA ARG A 264 25.01 -5.45 14.31
C ARG A 264 24.54 -5.10 12.91
N TRP A 265 24.23 -3.82 12.67
CA TRP A 265 23.82 -3.37 11.35
C TRP A 265 25.02 -2.96 10.48
N ILE A 266 26.09 -2.40 11.08
CA ILE A 266 27.39 -2.24 10.41
C ILE A 266 27.91 -3.62 9.94
N GLU A 267 27.80 -4.67 10.76
CA GLU A 267 28.17 -6.05 10.41
C GLU A 267 27.34 -6.62 9.23
N GLY A 268 26.03 -6.30 9.15
CA GLY A 268 25.19 -6.68 8.01
C GLY A 268 25.47 -5.89 6.71
N LEU A 269 26.12 -4.73 6.83
CA LEU A 269 26.68 -3.97 5.70
C LEU A 269 28.02 -4.56 5.24
N TRP A 270 28.82 -5.09 6.17
CA TRP A 270 30.07 -5.81 5.90
C TRP A 270 29.85 -7.11 5.12
N ASP A 271 28.73 -7.81 5.30
CA ASP A 271 28.40 -9.01 4.50
C ASP A 271 28.29 -8.73 3.00
N GLY A 272 27.90 -7.50 2.62
CA GLY A 272 27.87 -7.05 1.21
C GLY A 272 29.21 -6.47 0.73
N LEU A 273 30.08 -6.04 1.66
CA LEU A 273 31.40 -5.45 1.39
C LEU A 273 32.53 -6.50 1.38
N ALA A 274 32.39 -7.60 2.12
CA ALA A 274 33.35 -8.70 2.16
C ALA A 274 33.42 -9.49 0.84
N ASP A 275 32.31 -9.56 0.09
CA ASP A 275 32.28 -10.10 -1.28
C ASP A 275 33.05 -9.19 -2.27
N VAL A 276 33.25 -7.92 -1.94
CA VAL A 276 34.01 -6.94 -2.74
C VAL A 276 35.45 -6.79 -2.24
N LEU A 277 35.74 -7.11 -0.97
CA LEU A 277 37.04 -6.89 -0.31
C LEU A 277 37.82 -8.15 0.11
N GLY A 278 37.28 -9.37 -0.07
CA GLY A 278 38.06 -10.61 0.01
C GLY A 278 38.54 -11.03 1.41
N VAL A 279 37.73 -10.87 2.46
CA VAL A 279 38.07 -11.29 3.85
C VAL A 279 37.09 -12.35 4.38
N THR A 280 37.54 -13.24 5.29
CA THR A 280 36.89 -14.55 5.52
C THR A 280 35.83 -14.62 6.63
N ARG A 281 34.79 -15.39 6.32
CA ARG A 281 33.46 -15.57 6.93
C ARG A 281 33.39 -16.24 8.32
N ARG A 282 34.51 -16.77 8.85
CA ARG A 282 34.48 -17.83 9.86
C ARG A 282 34.26 -17.31 11.29
N GLU A 283 34.66 -16.07 11.58
CA GLU A 283 34.59 -15.49 12.94
C GLU A 283 33.24 -14.84 13.26
N ALA A 284 32.49 -14.39 12.24
CA ALA A 284 31.16 -13.76 12.42
C ALA A 284 30.03 -14.78 12.67
N ALA A 285 30.15 -15.99 12.11
CA ALA A 285 29.11 -17.00 12.17
C ALA A 285 28.93 -17.64 13.56
N GLU A 286 30.00 -17.77 14.35
CA GLU A 286 29.95 -18.43 15.66
C GLU A 286 29.20 -17.62 16.72
N LYS A 287 29.24 -16.28 16.64
CA LYS A 287 28.48 -15.39 17.54
C LYS A 287 26.98 -15.29 17.22
N LEU A 288 26.55 -15.68 16.02
CA LEU A 288 25.17 -15.53 15.53
C LEU A 288 24.23 -16.71 15.89
N SER A 289 24.76 -17.86 16.27
CA SER A 289 23.97 -19.06 16.54
C SER A 289 23.09 -18.98 17.81
N GLY A 290 23.28 -17.96 18.65
CA GLY A 290 22.76 -17.95 20.02
C GLY A 290 21.46 -17.20 20.33
N ARG A 291 20.83 -16.44 19.41
CA ARG A 291 19.63 -15.62 19.78
C ARG A 291 18.49 -15.68 18.75
N LYS A 292 17.44 -16.46 19.09
CA LYS A 292 16.21 -16.67 18.30
C LYS A 292 15.39 -15.36 18.19
N GLY A 293 14.96 -14.99 16.98
CA GLY A 293 14.05 -13.87 16.72
C GLY A 293 12.67 -14.07 17.34
N VAL A 294 11.89 -12.98 17.48
CA VAL A 294 10.54 -13.05 18.07
C VAL A 294 9.52 -13.34 16.97
N ARG A 295 8.73 -14.38 17.21
CA ARG A 295 7.61 -14.76 16.37
C ARG A 295 6.41 -13.91 16.75
N LEU A 296 6.04 -12.96 15.90
CA LEU A 296 4.82 -12.16 16.05
C LEU A 296 3.78 -12.64 15.04
N ASN A 297 2.55 -12.84 15.49
CA ASN A 297 1.44 -13.05 14.58
C ASN A 297 1.04 -11.71 13.93
N GLU A 298 0.36 -11.75 12.79
CA GLU A 298 -0.11 -10.54 12.09
C GLU A 298 -0.95 -9.62 12.99
N VAL A 299 -1.75 -10.17 13.89
CA VAL A 299 -2.57 -9.39 14.84
C VAL A 299 -1.69 -8.46 15.68
N LYS A 300 -0.57 -8.97 16.21
CA LYS A 300 0.39 -8.18 16.97
C LYS A 300 1.12 -7.15 16.12
N VAL A 301 1.35 -7.42 14.83
CA VAL A 301 1.92 -6.43 13.90
C VAL A 301 0.98 -5.24 13.71
N ILE A 302 -0.32 -5.49 13.56
CA ILE A 302 -1.34 -4.43 13.44
C ILE A 302 -1.39 -3.59 14.73
N GLN A 303 -1.42 -4.24 15.90
CA GLN A 303 -1.40 -3.55 17.20
C GLN A 303 -0.14 -2.70 17.38
N LEU A 304 0.99 -3.18 16.87
CA LEU A 304 2.25 -2.45 16.89
C LEU A 304 2.18 -1.18 16.03
N TYR A 305 1.53 -1.21 14.87
CA TYR A 305 1.34 0.00 14.05
C TYR A 305 0.58 1.08 14.82
N LYS A 306 -0.51 0.72 15.49
CA LYS A 306 -1.26 1.67 16.32
C LYS A 306 -0.38 2.25 17.42
N SER A 307 0.40 1.41 18.09
CA SER A 307 1.24 1.83 19.22
C SER A 307 2.39 2.74 18.78
N VAL A 308 3.01 2.45 17.64
CA VAL A 308 4.18 3.21 17.13
C VAL A 308 3.77 4.57 16.56
N TYR A 309 2.71 4.62 15.77
CA TYR A 309 2.28 5.86 15.11
C TYR A 309 1.25 6.65 15.92
N SER A 310 0.59 6.00 16.88
CA SER A 310 -0.45 6.61 17.71
C SER A 310 -1.49 7.42 16.92
N PRO A 311 -2.08 6.92 15.81
CA PRO A 311 -3.07 7.69 15.05
C PRO A 311 -4.32 7.97 15.89
N ASP A 312 -5.11 8.98 15.52
CA ASP A 312 -6.38 9.27 16.21
C ASP A 312 -7.36 8.10 16.04
N LYS A 313 -7.43 7.51 14.84
CA LYS A 313 -8.15 6.24 14.60
C LYS A 313 -7.32 5.29 13.74
N MET A 314 -7.50 3.99 13.95
CA MET A 314 -6.94 2.94 13.09
C MET A 314 -8.02 1.99 12.66
N PHE A 315 -7.98 1.62 11.38
CA PHE A 315 -8.96 0.74 10.74
C PHE A 315 -8.28 -0.50 10.17
N LEU A 316 -8.97 -1.63 10.26
CA LEU A 316 -8.61 -2.86 9.57
C LEU A 316 -9.70 -3.23 8.57
N VAL A 317 -9.35 -3.35 7.30
CA VAL A 317 -10.23 -3.80 6.22
C VAL A 317 -9.86 -5.22 5.83
N SER A 318 -10.74 -6.18 6.10
CA SER A 318 -10.56 -7.59 5.74
C SER A 318 -11.48 -8.00 4.60
N LYS A 319 -10.90 -8.68 3.60
CA LYS A 319 -11.66 -9.28 2.49
C LYS A 319 -12.67 -10.33 2.98
N TYR A 320 -12.28 -11.08 3.99
CA TYR A 320 -13.07 -12.17 4.57
C TYR A 320 -13.56 -11.79 5.96
N GLU A 321 -14.53 -12.53 6.48
CA GLU A 321 -14.96 -12.39 7.88
C GLU A 321 -13.79 -12.71 8.82
N VAL A 322 -13.68 -11.91 9.88
CA VAL A 322 -12.66 -12.07 10.92
C VAL A 322 -13.34 -12.75 12.11
N PRO A 323 -12.77 -13.85 12.65
CA PRO A 323 -13.33 -14.50 13.84
C PRO A 323 -13.52 -13.52 15.01
N ASP A 324 -14.60 -13.70 15.77
CA ASP A 324 -15.00 -12.77 16.84
C ASP A 324 -13.89 -12.57 17.89
N ASP A 325 -13.16 -13.62 18.26
CA ASP A 325 -12.04 -13.55 19.20
C ASP A 325 -10.92 -12.61 18.72
N ILE A 326 -10.62 -12.66 17.42
CA ILE A 326 -9.61 -11.78 16.81
C ILE A 326 -10.15 -10.36 16.67
N LYS A 327 -11.45 -10.21 16.36
CA LYS A 327 -12.11 -8.92 16.25
C LYS A 327 -12.15 -8.19 17.58
N GLU A 328 -12.63 -8.85 18.64
CA GLU A 328 -12.61 -8.35 20.01
C GLU A 328 -11.19 -7.98 20.46
N GLN A 329 -10.19 -8.80 20.11
CA GLN A 329 -8.80 -8.50 20.42
C GLN A 329 -8.29 -7.20 19.77
N LEU A 330 -8.69 -6.93 18.52
CA LEU A 330 -8.32 -5.72 17.78
C LEU A 330 -9.10 -4.50 18.28
N GLU A 331 -10.41 -4.65 18.49
CA GLU A 331 -11.30 -3.60 18.99
C GLU A 331 -10.96 -3.20 20.43
N GLY A 332 -10.54 -4.16 21.27
CA GLY A 332 -9.97 -3.89 22.60
C GLY A 332 -8.65 -3.10 22.56
N HIS A 333 -7.96 -3.05 21.42
CA HIS A 333 -6.84 -2.15 21.17
C HIS A 333 -7.29 -0.87 20.44
N GLY A 334 -8.60 -0.61 20.32
CA GLY A 334 -9.21 0.51 19.64
C GLY A 334 -8.95 0.55 18.12
N ILE A 335 -8.86 -0.62 17.48
CA ILE A 335 -8.80 -0.75 16.02
C ILE A 335 -10.20 -1.11 15.54
N ILE A 336 -10.76 -0.31 14.62
CA ILE A 336 -12.11 -0.54 14.09
C ILE A 336 -12.02 -1.52 12.91
N VAL A 337 -12.79 -2.60 12.95
CA VAL A 337 -12.70 -3.70 11.96
C VAL A 337 -13.87 -3.66 10.98
N PHE A 338 -13.55 -3.55 9.70
CA PHE A 338 -14.46 -3.76 8.57
C PHE A 338 -14.10 -5.08 7.89
N ASP A 339 -14.89 -6.13 8.12
CA ASP A 339 -14.62 -7.47 7.62
C ASP A 339 -15.70 -7.98 6.65
N GLY A 340 -15.42 -9.10 5.99
CA GLY A 340 -16.29 -9.65 4.95
C GLY A 340 -16.51 -8.70 3.76
N VAL A 341 -15.57 -7.77 3.52
CA VAL A 341 -15.73 -6.71 2.51
C VAL A 341 -15.77 -7.26 1.08
N GLY A 342 -15.05 -8.35 0.81
CA GLY A 342 -14.95 -8.92 -0.53
C GLY A 342 -14.43 -7.87 -1.53
N PHE A 343 -15.03 -7.83 -2.73
CA PHE A 343 -14.83 -6.77 -3.72
C PHE A 343 -16.05 -5.86 -3.84
N ASN A 344 -16.70 -5.53 -2.72
CA ASN A 344 -17.86 -4.63 -2.69
C ASN A 344 -17.48 -3.25 -2.11
N PRO A 345 -17.50 -2.15 -2.91
CA PRO A 345 -17.17 -0.81 -2.41
C PRO A 345 -18.17 -0.30 -1.37
N ASP A 346 -19.45 -0.68 -1.44
CA ASP A 346 -20.49 -0.15 -0.54
C ASP A 346 -20.26 -0.56 0.92
N LYS A 347 -19.61 -1.71 1.12
CA LYS A 347 -19.18 -2.19 2.45
C LYS A 347 -18.12 -1.29 3.11
N LEU A 348 -17.49 -0.38 2.35
CA LEU A 348 -16.55 0.63 2.86
C LEU A 348 -17.19 2.00 3.10
N SER A 349 -18.52 2.13 2.98
CA SER A 349 -19.22 3.40 3.23
C SER A 349 -19.10 3.90 4.67
N GLY A 350 -19.06 3.00 5.66
CA GLY A 350 -18.79 3.36 7.06
C GLY A 350 -17.38 3.91 7.25
N LEU A 351 -16.39 3.30 6.58
CA LEU A 351 -15.00 3.77 6.60
C LEU A 351 -14.88 5.16 5.94
N SER A 352 -15.52 5.38 4.79
CA SER A 352 -15.44 6.68 4.11
C SER A 352 -16.06 7.81 4.93
N LYS A 353 -17.16 7.56 5.66
CA LYS A 353 -17.73 8.53 6.60
C LYS A 353 -16.73 8.93 7.69
N HIS A 354 -16.07 7.96 8.32
CA HIS A 354 -15.04 8.26 9.31
C HIS A 354 -13.84 9.01 8.72
N VAL A 355 -13.43 8.69 7.49
CA VAL A 355 -12.34 9.42 6.83
C VAL A 355 -12.74 10.88 6.55
N LEU A 356 -13.99 11.13 6.12
CA LEU A 356 -14.50 12.48 5.88
C LEU A 356 -14.57 13.35 7.15
N GLU A 357 -14.78 12.76 8.33
CA GLU A 357 -14.76 13.49 9.62
C GLU A 357 -13.43 14.19 9.90
N TYR A 358 -12.34 13.74 9.26
CA TYR A 358 -10.99 14.29 9.40
C TYR A 358 -10.62 15.25 8.27
N ALA A 359 -11.53 15.55 7.34
CA ALA A 359 -11.27 16.55 6.33
C ALA A 359 -11.14 17.93 7.00
N GLU A 360 -10.10 18.68 6.65
CA GLU A 360 -9.85 20.00 7.22
C GLU A 360 -10.30 21.09 6.25
N PRO A 361 -11.10 22.08 6.71
CA PRO A 361 -11.48 23.21 5.87
C PRO A 361 -10.26 23.89 5.25
N VAL A 362 -10.38 24.30 4.00
CA VAL A 362 -9.35 25.04 3.30
C VAL A 362 -9.60 26.53 3.40
N ASP A 363 -8.52 27.30 3.53
CA ASP A 363 -8.58 28.77 3.49
C ASP A 363 -8.97 29.27 2.08
N GLU A 364 -8.64 28.49 1.05
CA GLU A 364 -8.89 28.83 -0.35
C GLU A 364 -9.66 27.73 -1.07
N TYR A 365 -10.81 28.11 -1.60
CA TYR A 365 -11.67 27.26 -2.43
C TYR A 365 -11.39 27.51 -3.91
N ILE A 366 -11.19 26.43 -4.65
CA ILE A 366 -11.09 26.48 -6.11
C ILE A 366 -12.47 26.14 -6.68
N ILE A 367 -13.02 27.02 -7.51
CA ILE A 367 -14.25 26.77 -8.26
C ILE A 367 -13.88 26.56 -9.73
N ARG A 368 -14.18 25.37 -10.27
CA ARG A 368 -13.91 25.05 -11.68
C ARG A 368 -15.16 25.29 -12.52
N ILE A 369 -15.11 26.34 -13.33
CA ILE A 369 -16.19 26.74 -14.23
C ILE A 369 -15.75 26.42 -15.66
N LYS A 370 -16.57 25.67 -16.41
CA LYS A 370 -16.30 25.36 -17.81
C LYS A 370 -16.76 26.48 -18.75
N ASP A 371 -17.88 27.10 -18.40
CA ASP A 371 -18.49 28.16 -19.18
C ASP A 371 -17.76 29.49 -18.94
N LYS A 372 -17.39 30.17 -20.03
CA LYS A 372 -16.60 31.40 -19.96
C LYS A 372 -17.40 32.56 -19.38
N GLU A 373 -18.64 32.73 -19.81
CA GLU A 373 -19.49 33.84 -19.37
C GLU A 373 -19.78 33.72 -17.87
N LEU A 374 -20.12 32.51 -17.41
CA LEU A 374 -20.29 32.23 -15.99
C LEU A 374 -19.01 32.49 -15.19
N ALA A 375 -17.84 32.17 -15.74
CA ALA A 375 -16.57 32.44 -15.07
C ALA A 375 -16.32 33.96 -14.90
N GLU A 376 -16.64 34.74 -15.93
CA GLU A 376 -16.55 36.21 -15.89
C GLU A 376 -17.52 36.79 -14.86
N ILE A 377 -18.78 36.33 -14.84
CA ILE A 377 -19.79 36.73 -13.86
C ILE A 377 -19.32 36.41 -12.44
N MET A 378 -18.81 35.19 -12.21
CA MET A 378 -18.32 34.78 -10.89
C MET A 378 -17.11 35.61 -10.44
N PHE A 379 -16.23 35.99 -11.38
CA PHE A 379 -15.11 36.90 -11.08
C PHE A 379 -15.60 38.29 -10.68
N MET A 380 -16.59 38.84 -11.38
CA MET A 380 -17.23 40.11 -11.02
C MET A 380 -17.88 40.06 -9.63
N ILE A 381 -18.60 38.97 -9.33
CA ILE A 381 -19.21 38.76 -8.01
C ILE A 381 -18.13 38.73 -6.93
N LYS A 382 -17.03 37.99 -7.13
CA LYS A 382 -15.89 37.95 -6.20
C LYS A 382 -15.31 39.35 -5.96
N ASP A 383 -15.03 40.10 -7.02
CA ASP A 383 -14.46 41.45 -6.92
C ASP A 383 -15.38 42.42 -6.17
N LEU A 384 -16.68 42.40 -6.48
CA LEU A 384 -17.67 43.23 -5.77
C LEU A 384 -17.81 42.84 -4.29
N TRP A 385 -17.70 41.56 -3.97
CA TRP A 385 -17.73 41.06 -2.61
C TRP A 385 -16.52 41.53 -1.81
N GLU A 386 -15.31 41.37 -2.36
CA GLU A 386 -14.05 41.77 -1.71
C GLU A 386 -13.99 43.29 -1.50
N LYS A 387 -14.64 44.07 -2.36
CA LYS A 387 -14.83 45.53 -2.19
C LYS A 387 -15.95 45.91 -1.21
N GLY A 388 -16.68 44.95 -0.66
CA GLY A 388 -17.81 45.19 0.26
C GLY A 388 -19.05 45.81 -0.39
N ILE A 389 -19.17 45.78 -1.72
CA ILE A 389 -20.30 46.36 -2.47
C ILE A 389 -21.53 45.44 -2.45
N ILE A 390 -21.27 44.14 -2.39
CA ILE A 390 -22.29 43.09 -2.22
C ILE A 390 -21.92 42.20 -1.05
N ASP A 391 -22.93 41.68 -0.37
CA ASP A 391 -22.78 40.77 0.76
C ASP A 391 -23.59 39.48 0.53
N LYS A 392 -23.52 38.59 1.52
CA LYS A 392 -24.17 37.27 1.49
C LYS A 392 -25.67 37.36 1.20
N GLU A 393 -26.34 38.31 1.83
CA GLU A 393 -27.79 38.43 1.77
C GLU A 393 -28.23 39.07 0.45
N LYS A 394 -27.45 40.01 -0.08
CA LYS A 394 -27.70 40.60 -1.40
C LYS A 394 -27.51 39.56 -2.52
N ILE A 395 -26.44 38.75 -2.48
CA ILE A 395 -26.25 37.65 -3.44
C ILE A 395 -27.39 36.64 -3.33
N ARG A 396 -27.74 36.22 -2.12
CA ARG A 396 -28.86 35.27 -1.91
C ARG A 396 -30.17 35.80 -2.48
N ARG A 397 -30.51 37.07 -2.23
CA ARG A 397 -31.72 37.66 -2.80
C ARG A 397 -31.71 37.65 -4.32
N LEU A 398 -30.60 38.02 -4.95
CA LEU A 398 -30.48 38.01 -6.42
C LEU A 398 -30.68 36.60 -7.00
N LEU A 399 -30.08 35.58 -6.38
CA LEU A 399 -30.26 34.18 -6.80
C LEU A 399 -31.68 33.67 -6.58
N VAL A 400 -32.32 34.04 -5.46
CA VAL A 400 -33.70 33.65 -5.16
C VAL A 400 -34.69 34.35 -6.08
N TYR A 401 -34.52 35.65 -6.36
CA TYR A 401 -35.38 36.38 -7.29
C TYR A 401 -35.36 35.77 -8.70
N GLY A 402 -34.18 35.40 -9.21
CA GLY A 402 -34.07 34.74 -10.51
C GLY A 402 -34.79 33.39 -10.61
N LEU A 403 -34.88 32.64 -9.50
CA LEU A 403 -35.62 31.37 -9.45
C LEU A 403 -37.15 31.55 -9.44
N TYR A 404 -37.65 32.72 -9.01
CA TYR A 404 -39.09 33.02 -8.99
C TYR A 404 -39.58 33.68 -10.29
N GLU A 405 -38.71 34.26 -11.12
CA GLU A 405 -39.08 34.80 -12.43
C GLU A 405 -39.23 33.72 -13.52
N GLU A 406 -38.74 32.50 -13.29
CA GLU A 406 -38.88 31.35 -14.21
C GLU A 406 -40.09 30.42 -13.89
N GLN A 407 -40.96 30.79 -12.94
CA GLN A 407 -42.28 30.19 -12.71
C GLN A 407 -43.39 31.07 -13.29
#